data_AF-A0A946LJY6-F1
#
_entry.id   AF-A0A946LJY6-F1
#
_cell.length_a   1.000
_cell.length_b   1.000
_cell.length_c   1.000
_cell.angle_alpha   90.00
_cell.angle_beta   90.00
_cell.angle_gamma   90.00
#
_symmetry.space_group_name_H-M   'P 1'
#
loop_
_entity.id
_entity.type
_entity.pdbx_description
1 polymer ?
#
loop_
_entity_poly.entity_id
_entity_poly.type
_entity_poly.pdbx_seq_one_letter_code
_entity_poly.pdbx_strand_id
1 'polypeptide(L)'
;MTNQTQQDKFMTEYLEGRKQAMTGGTIVYVGVILLTTALFITFILTAFPADAYLIRAIMTIGGIMVGGSALAFPVTLHKWAISGSHRTWATWLYYGEILIIGINTLVSFSVLLATYAGWIIPEWISLIEPFTILAIVYTLFAWGTVFQTDPLAQAQAKKLANIQALETMVADRIGDYLHTEEGENKIKEHADKQIEQMMSTERYSQRTWGSNGHKPQRAYAAETPKVEAPEGRIK
;
A
#
# COMPACT_ATOMS: atom_id res chain seq x y z
N MET A 1 -47.05 -16.51 23.90
CA MET A 1 -46.25 -16.89 22.71
C MET A 1 -46.39 -15.91 21.53
N THR A 2 -47.27 -14.90 21.59
CA THR A 2 -47.54 -13.95 20.49
C THR A 2 -46.52 -12.81 20.32
N ASN A 3 -45.76 -12.45 21.37
CA ASN A 3 -44.80 -11.33 21.31
C ASN A 3 -43.50 -11.64 20.55
N GLN A 4 -42.99 -12.88 20.60
CA GLN A 4 -41.78 -13.27 19.86
C GLN A 4 -42.01 -13.21 18.35
N THR A 5 -43.18 -13.66 17.88
CA THR A 5 -43.51 -13.70 16.45
C THR A 5 -43.69 -12.30 15.83
N GLN A 6 -44.13 -11.32 16.62
CA GLN A 6 -44.20 -9.92 16.18
C GLN A 6 -42.82 -9.25 16.17
N GLN A 7 -41.97 -9.56 17.16
CA GLN A 7 -40.61 -9.04 17.23
C GLN A 7 -39.73 -9.58 16.09
N ASP A 8 -39.87 -10.87 15.74
CA ASP A 8 -39.13 -11.49 14.63
C ASP A 8 -39.55 -10.92 13.26
N LYS A 9 -40.85 -10.67 13.06
CA LYS A 9 -41.37 -10.00 11.86
C LYS A 9 -40.82 -8.57 11.73
N PHE A 10 -40.88 -7.80 12.82
CA PHE A 10 -40.32 -6.45 12.84
C PHE A 10 -38.83 -6.44 12.53
N MET A 11 -38.05 -7.35 13.13
CA MET A 11 -36.62 -7.45 12.86
C MET A 11 -36.33 -7.81 11.41
N THR A 12 -37.13 -8.69 10.80
CA THR A 12 -36.97 -9.09 9.40
C THR A 12 -37.27 -7.92 8.46
N GLU A 13 -38.42 -7.25 8.63
CA GLU A 13 -38.79 -6.07 7.84
C GLU A 13 -37.77 -4.93 8.01
N TYR A 14 -37.28 -4.71 9.23
CA TYR A 14 -36.24 -3.72 9.51
C TYR A 14 -34.92 -4.04 8.79
N LEU A 15 -34.48 -5.31 8.81
CA LEU A 15 -33.26 -5.73 8.13
C LEU A 15 -33.40 -5.63 6.61
N GLU A 16 -34.56 -5.99 6.05
CA GLU A 16 -34.83 -5.84 4.62
C GLU A 16 -34.89 -4.37 4.20
N GLY A 17 -35.61 -3.53 4.94
CA GLY A 17 -35.67 -2.08 4.72
C GLY A 17 -34.29 -1.44 4.82
N ARG A 18 -33.49 -1.82 5.82
CA ARG A 18 -32.09 -1.38 5.95
C ARG A 18 -31.25 -1.81 4.75
N LYS A 19 -31.37 -3.07 4.30
CA LYS A 19 -30.63 -3.58 3.14
C LYS A 19 -30.99 -2.81 1.85
N GLN A 20 -32.28 -2.54 1.64
CA GLN A 20 -32.75 -1.74 0.52
C GLN A 20 -32.21 -0.31 0.57
N ALA A 21 -32.31 0.35 1.73
CA ALA A 21 -31.77 1.70 1.93
C ALA A 21 -30.25 1.77 1.70
N MET A 22 -29.50 0.80 2.22
CA MET A 22 -28.05 0.70 1.98
C MET A 22 -27.72 0.49 0.50
N THR A 23 -28.49 -0.36 -0.20
CA THR A 23 -28.28 -0.63 -1.63
C THR A 23 -28.59 0.59 -2.48
N GLY A 24 -29.76 1.22 -2.27
CA GLY A 24 -30.14 2.45 -2.95
C GLY A 24 -29.15 3.59 -2.69
N GLY A 25 -28.76 3.78 -1.42
CA GLY A 25 -27.74 4.76 -1.05
C GLY A 25 -26.39 4.51 -1.72
N THR A 26 -25.95 3.25 -1.82
CA THR A 26 -24.69 2.88 -2.51
C THR A 26 -24.76 3.21 -3.99
N ILE A 27 -25.86 2.89 -4.66
CA ILE A 27 -26.05 3.19 -6.10
C ILE A 27 -25.99 4.69 -6.35
N VAL A 28 -26.73 5.47 -5.56
CA VAL A 28 -26.74 6.94 -5.67
C VAL A 28 -25.34 7.51 -5.43
N TYR A 29 -24.66 7.04 -4.38
CA TYR A 29 -23.31 7.49 -4.04
C TYR A 29 -22.29 7.22 -5.17
N VAL A 30 -22.24 5.98 -5.66
CA VAL A 30 -21.36 5.60 -6.77
C VAL A 30 -21.69 6.40 -8.02
N GLY A 31 -22.97 6.55 -8.35
CA GLY A 31 -23.43 7.33 -9.50
C GLY A 31 -22.98 8.79 -9.44
N VAL A 32 -23.11 9.45 -8.28
CA VAL A 32 -22.65 10.83 -8.08
C VAL A 32 -21.14 10.95 -8.26
N ILE A 33 -20.34 10.02 -7.73
CA ILE A 33 -18.89 10.05 -7.89
C ILE A 33 -18.48 9.87 -9.35
N LEU A 34 -19.07 8.91 -10.06
CA LEU A 34 -18.77 8.69 -11.48
C LEU A 34 -19.10 9.92 -12.32
N LEU A 35 -20.26 10.54 -12.07
CA LEU A 35 -20.68 11.75 -12.80
C LEU A 35 -19.77 12.94 -12.47
N THR A 36 -19.41 13.12 -11.20
CA THR A 36 -18.49 14.19 -10.78
C THR A 36 -17.10 14.00 -11.37
N THR A 37 -16.60 12.76 -11.42
CA THR A 37 -15.31 12.41 -12.03
C THR A 37 -15.33 12.66 -13.54
N ALA A 38 -16.42 12.29 -14.22
CA ALA A 38 -16.58 12.54 -15.64
C ALA A 38 -16.57 14.05 -15.95
N LEU A 39 -17.34 14.85 -15.21
CA LEU A 39 -17.34 16.31 -15.34
C LEU A 39 -15.94 16.89 -15.13
N PHE A 40 -15.24 16.44 -14.08
CA PHE A 40 -13.88 16.87 -13.78
C PHE A 40 -12.90 16.59 -14.93
N ILE A 41 -12.95 15.39 -15.53
CA ILE A 41 -12.12 15.04 -16.68
C ILE A 41 -12.47 15.93 -17.88
N THR A 42 -13.76 16.16 -18.14
CA THR A 42 -14.18 17.08 -19.21
C THR A 42 -13.60 18.48 -19.01
N PHE A 43 -13.61 19.01 -17.78
CA PHE A 43 -13.00 20.29 -17.46
C PHE A 43 -11.49 20.33 -17.71
N ILE A 44 -10.75 19.29 -17.33
CA ILE A 44 -9.31 19.19 -17.64
C ILE A 44 -9.09 19.24 -19.16
N LEU A 45 -9.91 18.49 -19.90
CA LEU A 45 -9.78 18.41 -21.34
C LEU A 45 -10.15 19.73 -22.03
N THR A 46 -10.99 20.58 -21.44
CA THR A 46 -11.33 21.89 -22.01
C THR A 46 -10.42 23.03 -21.52
N ALA A 47 -9.88 22.94 -20.30
CA ALA A 47 -9.04 23.99 -19.71
C ALA A 47 -7.61 24.01 -20.27
N PHE A 48 -7.05 22.85 -20.63
CA PHE A 48 -5.69 22.78 -21.17
C PHE A 48 -5.67 22.76 -22.70
N PRO A 49 -4.75 23.53 -23.34
CA PRO A 49 -4.55 23.52 -24.78
C PRO A 49 -4.31 22.12 -25.34
N ALA A 50 -4.77 21.86 -26.56
CA ALA A 50 -4.71 20.52 -27.15
C ALA A 50 -3.28 19.98 -27.31
N ASP A 51 -2.32 20.88 -27.51
CA ASP A 51 -0.88 20.65 -27.64
C ASP A 51 -0.19 20.29 -26.31
N ALA A 52 -0.81 20.57 -25.16
CA ALA A 52 -0.32 20.19 -23.83
C ALA A 52 -0.67 18.74 -23.45
N TYR A 53 -0.40 17.78 -24.35
CA TYR A 53 -0.84 16.38 -24.22
C TYR A 53 -0.40 15.71 -22.91
N LEU A 54 0.85 15.91 -22.48
CA LEU A 54 1.39 15.29 -21.27
C LEU A 54 0.66 15.76 -20.01
N ILE A 55 0.42 17.06 -19.90
CA ILE A 55 -0.26 17.66 -18.75
C ILE A 55 -1.71 17.18 -18.70
N ARG A 56 -2.41 17.15 -19.84
CA ARG A 56 -3.79 16.62 -19.94
C ARG A 56 -3.88 15.16 -19.50
N ALA A 57 -2.92 14.33 -19.91
CA ALA A 57 -2.87 12.93 -19.52
C ALA A 57 -2.66 12.77 -18.00
N ILE A 58 -1.67 13.45 -17.42
CA ILE A 58 -1.38 13.40 -15.98
C ILE A 58 -2.59 13.85 -15.16
N MET A 59 -3.22 14.96 -15.55
CA MET A 59 -4.37 15.51 -14.83
C MET A 59 -5.59 14.60 -14.94
N THR A 60 -5.82 13.98 -16.10
CA THR A 60 -6.90 13.00 -16.29
C THR A 60 -6.71 11.78 -15.40
N ILE A 61 -5.49 11.22 -15.35
CA ILE A 61 -5.15 10.11 -14.45
C ILE A 61 -5.38 10.53 -13.00
N GLY A 62 -4.93 11.73 -12.62
CA GLY A 62 -5.16 12.29 -11.29
C GLY A 62 -6.65 12.38 -10.94
N GLY A 63 -7.49 12.84 -11.87
CA GLY A 63 -8.94 12.89 -11.69
C GLY A 63 -9.58 11.52 -11.46
N ILE A 64 -9.16 10.51 -12.22
CA ILE A 64 -9.59 9.13 -12.02
C ILE A 64 -9.15 8.62 -10.64
N MET A 65 -7.94 8.95 -10.20
CA MET A 65 -7.44 8.57 -8.87
C MET A 65 -8.23 9.23 -7.74
N VAL A 66 -8.59 10.51 -7.86
CA VAL A 66 -9.46 11.21 -6.88
C VAL A 66 -10.84 10.57 -6.83
N GLY A 67 -11.46 10.28 -7.98
CA GLY A 67 -12.75 9.58 -8.03
C GLY A 67 -12.69 8.17 -7.42
N GLY A 68 -11.63 7.42 -7.73
CA GLY A 68 -11.38 6.10 -7.15
C GLY A 68 -11.14 6.16 -5.63
N SER A 69 -10.44 7.19 -5.17
CA SER A 69 -10.22 7.46 -3.74
C SER A 69 -11.54 7.66 -2.99
N ALA A 70 -12.43 8.50 -3.53
CA ALA A 70 -13.75 8.72 -2.93
C ALA A 70 -14.58 7.42 -2.84
N LEU A 71 -14.42 6.49 -3.78
CA LEU A 71 -15.04 5.16 -3.69
C LEU A 71 -14.36 4.23 -2.67
N ALA A 72 -13.05 4.35 -2.51
CA ALA A 72 -12.25 3.50 -1.64
C ALA A 72 -12.34 3.89 -0.16
N PHE A 73 -12.49 5.18 0.18
CA PHE A 73 -12.59 5.63 1.58
C PHE A 73 -13.71 4.96 2.40
N PRO A 74 -14.96 4.83 1.91
CA PRO A 74 -16.00 4.10 2.61
C PRO A 74 -15.62 2.65 2.90
N VAL A 75 -14.93 1.98 1.97
CA VAL A 75 -14.45 0.61 2.15
C VAL A 75 -13.37 0.57 3.23
N THR A 76 -12.41 1.49 3.18
CA THR A 76 -11.36 1.66 4.20
C THR A 76 -11.96 1.87 5.59
N LEU A 77 -12.97 2.73 5.72
CA LEU A 77 -13.63 3.01 6.99
C LEU A 77 -14.39 1.81 7.57
N HIS A 78 -14.92 0.93 6.73
CA HIS A 78 -15.67 -0.25 7.16
C HIS A 78 -14.79 -1.48 7.40
N LYS A 79 -13.70 -1.64 6.64
CA LYS A 79 -12.91 -2.89 6.65
C LYS A 79 -11.50 -2.74 7.22
N TRP A 80 -10.91 -1.57 7.15
CA TRP A 80 -9.50 -1.37 7.48
C TRP A 80 -9.28 -0.51 8.72
N ALA A 81 -10.12 0.51 8.96
CA ALA A 81 -9.99 1.38 10.12
C ALA A 81 -10.53 0.74 11.41
N ILE A 82 -9.73 -0.18 11.98
CA ILE A 82 -10.12 -1.04 13.11
C ILE A 82 -9.95 -0.33 14.46
N SER A 83 -8.96 0.57 14.61
CA SER A 83 -8.73 1.31 15.86
C SER A 83 -9.53 2.61 15.91
N GLY A 84 -9.96 3.00 17.12
CA GLY A 84 -10.79 4.20 17.32
C GLY A 84 -10.15 5.48 16.77
N SER A 85 -8.86 5.69 17.03
CA SER A 85 -8.12 6.87 16.54
C SER A 85 -7.88 6.85 15.03
N HIS A 86 -7.52 5.70 14.45
CA HIS A 86 -7.34 5.54 13.00
C HIS A 86 -8.64 5.78 12.24
N ARG A 87 -9.76 5.27 12.78
CA ARG A 87 -11.09 5.50 12.23
C ARG A 87 -11.52 6.95 12.29
N THR A 88 -11.22 7.67 13.38
CA THR A 88 -11.49 9.11 13.46
C THR A 88 -10.72 9.88 12.39
N TRP A 89 -9.43 9.64 12.24
CA TRP A 89 -8.61 10.30 11.21
C TRP A 89 -9.09 9.98 9.80
N ALA A 90 -9.31 8.70 9.47
CA ALA A 90 -9.83 8.30 8.18
C ALA A 90 -11.20 8.94 7.88
N THR A 91 -12.04 9.14 8.90
CA THR A 91 -13.37 9.75 8.75
C THR A 91 -13.27 11.24 8.43
N TRP A 92 -12.42 11.97 9.16
CA TRP A 92 -12.16 13.39 8.88
C TRP A 92 -11.56 13.59 7.49
N LEU A 93 -10.61 12.74 7.11
CA LEU A 93 -9.98 12.80 5.80
C LEU A 93 -10.96 12.53 4.67
N TYR A 94 -11.85 11.54 4.85
CA TYR A 94 -12.95 11.26 3.93
C TYR A 94 -13.87 12.47 3.75
N TYR A 95 -14.35 13.08 4.86
CA TYR A 95 -15.22 14.25 4.76
C TYR A 95 -14.52 15.45 4.11
N GLY A 96 -13.22 15.65 4.37
CA GLY A 96 -12.44 16.68 3.70
C GLY A 96 -12.26 16.40 2.20
N GLU A 97 -12.15 15.14 1.77
CA GLU A 97 -12.07 14.79 0.35
C GLU A 97 -13.40 15.12 -0.36
N ILE A 98 -14.53 14.74 0.24
CA ILE A 98 -15.86 15.06 -0.26
C ILE A 98 -16.08 16.58 -0.32
N LEU A 99 -15.63 17.33 0.68
CA LEU A 99 -15.71 18.79 0.70
C LEU A 99 -14.91 19.41 -0.46
N ILE A 100 -13.67 18.96 -0.67
CA ILE A 100 -12.82 19.48 -1.75
C ILE A 100 -13.40 19.14 -3.11
N ILE A 101 -13.90 17.91 -3.31
CA ILE A 101 -14.59 17.53 -4.55
C ILE A 101 -15.83 18.41 -4.77
N GLY A 102 -16.62 18.67 -3.71
CA GLY A 102 -17.80 19.52 -3.77
C GLY A 102 -17.45 20.97 -4.15
N ILE A 103 -16.46 21.57 -3.49
CA ILE A 103 -15.97 22.92 -3.80
C ILE A 103 -15.44 22.98 -5.24
N ASN A 104 -14.66 21.98 -5.68
CA ASN A 104 -14.16 21.89 -7.05
C ASN A 104 -15.29 21.91 -8.06
N THR A 105 -16.33 21.12 -7.80
CA THR A 105 -17.46 21.00 -8.71
C THR A 105 -18.23 22.32 -8.79
N LEU A 106 -18.48 22.98 -7.66
CA LEU A 106 -19.17 24.28 -7.62
C LEU A 106 -18.38 25.39 -8.32
N VAL A 107 -17.07 25.47 -8.08
CA VAL A 107 -16.21 26.47 -8.74
C VAL A 107 -16.14 26.20 -10.24
N SER A 108 -15.92 24.95 -10.64
CA SER A 108 -15.83 24.57 -12.07
C SER A 108 -17.13 24.90 -12.81
N PHE A 109 -18.28 24.61 -12.20
CA PHE A 109 -19.58 24.99 -12.75
C PHE A 109 -19.75 26.51 -12.85
N SER A 110 -19.31 27.26 -11.84
CA SER A 110 -19.37 28.72 -11.84
C SER A 110 -18.51 29.34 -12.95
N VAL A 111 -17.31 28.80 -13.19
CA VAL A 111 -16.43 29.19 -14.30
C VAL A 111 -17.08 28.91 -15.65
N LEU A 112 -17.65 27.72 -15.80
CA LEU A 112 -18.33 27.32 -17.03
C LEU A 112 -19.50 28.27 -17.32
N LEU A 113 -20.35 28.52 -16.32
CA LEU A 113 -21.51 29.40 -16.44
C LEU A 113 -21.10 30.83 -16.79
N ALA A 114 -20.07 31.37 -16.13
CA ALA A 114 -19.56 32.71 -16.41
C ALA A 114 -19.01 32.81 -17.84
N THR A 115 -18.25 31.80 -18.30
CA THR A 115 -17.73 31.73 -19.66
C THR A 115 -18.85 31.73 -20.71
N TYR A 116 -19.89 30.92 -20.53
CA TYR A 116 -21.03 30.88 -21.47
C TYR A 116 -21.91 32.12 -21.42
N ALA A 117 -22.04 32.76 -20.26
CA ALA A 117 -22.84 33.98 -20.09
C ALA A 117 -22.09 35.27 -20.50
N GLY A 118 -20.81 35.17 -20.87
CA GLY A 118 -19.95 36.32 -21.17
C GLY A 118 -19.68 37.20 -19.94
N TRP A 119 -19.79 36.65 -18.74
CA TRP A 119 -19.54 37.37 -17.50
C TRP A 119 -18.04 37.46 -17.23
N ILE A 120 -17.61 38.59 -16.65
CA ILE A 120 -16.24 38.76 -16.16
C ILE A 120 -16.05 37.79 -14.99
N ILE A 121 -15.16 36.82 -15.15
CA ILE A 121 -14.78 35.90 -14.10
C ILE A 121 -13.99 36.71 -13.05
N PRO A 122 -14.43 36.78 -11.79
CA PRO A 122 -13.67 37.41 -10.72
C PRO A 122 -12.26 36.81 -10.62
N GLU A 123 -11.23 37.64 -10.44
CA GLU A 123 -9.82 37.19 -10.40
C GLU A 123 -9.55 36.12 -9.33
N TRP A 124 -10.30 36.15 -8.23
CA TRP A 124 -10.19 35.13 -7.19
C TRP A 124 -10.59 33.74 -7.68
N ILE A 125 -11.48 33.61 -8.68
CA ILE A 125 -11.83 32.33 -9.30
C ILE A 125 -10.72 31.84 -10.23
N SER A 126 -10.05 32.73 -10.97
CA SER A 126 -8.88 32.36 -11.80
C SER A 126 -7.67 31.94 -10.96
N LEU A 127 -7.49 32.49 -9.76
CA LEU A 127 -6.49 32.02 -8.78
C LEU A 127 -6.79 30.60 -8.27
N ILE A 128 -8.04 30.15 -8.39
CA ILE A 128 -8.61 28.89 -7.91
C ILE A 128 -8.74 27.88 -9.08
N GLU A 129 -8.44 28.27 -10.32
CA GLU A 129 -8.46 27.37 -11.47
C GLU A 129 -7.58 26.09 -11.33
N PRO A 130 -6.49 26.02 -10.51
CA PRO A 130 -5.76 24.77 -10.31
C PRO A 130 -6.34 23.87 -9.19
N PHE A 131 -7.61 24.01 -8.79
CA PHE A 131 -8.20 23.15 -7.73
C PHE A 131 -8.23 21.65 -8.10
N THR A 132 -8.12 21.32 -9.38
CA THR A 132 -7.80 19.97 -9.89
C THR A 132 -6.55 19.39 -9.22
N ILE A 133 -5.51 20.22 -9.08
CA ILE A 133 -4.24 19.86 -8.43
C ILE A 133 -4.44 19.75 -6.91
N LEU A 134 -5.21 20.66 -6.31
CA LEU A 134 -5.46 20.62 -4.86
C LEU A 134 -6.16 19.32 -4.45
N ALA A 135 -7.14 18.85 -5.22
CA ALA A 135 -7.80 17.57 -4.96
C ALA A 135 -6.80 16.40 -5.04
N ILE A 136 -5.95 16.37 -6.06
CA ILE A 136 -4.92 15.31 -6.20
C ILE A 136 -3.95 15.35 -5.01
N VAL A 137 -3.45 16.53 -4.65
CA VAL A 137 -2.54 16.72 -3.51
C VAL A 137 -3.20 16.31 -2.20
N TYR A 138 -4.47 16.70 -2.00
CA TYR A 138 -5.22 16.31 -0.82
C TYR A 138 -5.44 14.81 -0.76
N THR A 139 -5.81 14.15 -1.86
CA THR A 139 -5.96 12.70 -1.92
C THR A 139 -4.65 12.01 -1.54
N LEU A 140 -3.50 12.47 -2.05
CA LEU A 140 -2.18 11.93 -1.64
C LEU A 140 -1.92 12.13 -0.14
N PHE A 141 -2.16 13.33 0.38
CA PHE A 141 -2.01 13.63 1.80
C PHE A 141 -2.93 12.75 2.68
N ALA A 142 -4.17 12.57 2.25
CA ALA A 142 -5.17 11.80 2.97
C ALA A 142 -4.77 10.32 3.06
N TRP A 143 -4.42 9.68 1.93
CA TRP A 143 -3.95 8.30 1.96
C TRP A 143 -2.62 8.16 2.70
N GLY A 144 -1.67 9.09 2.50
CA GLY A 144 -0.41 9.08 3.26
C GLY A 144 -0.64 9.09 4.77
N THR A 145 -1.58 9.92 5.24
CA THR A 145 -1.95 9.98 6.65
C THR A 145 -2.64 8.70 7.12
N VAL A 146 -3.57 8.13 6.33
CA VAL A 146 -4.24 6.86 6.65
C VAL A 146 -3.25 5.70 6.78
N PHE A 147 -2.26 5.62 5.89
CA PHE A 147 -1.19 4.61 5.96
C PHE A 147 -0.27 4.83 7.16
N GLN A 148 0.14 6.07 7.43
CA GLN A 148 1.01 6.39 8.56
C GLN A 148 0.35 6.11 9.92
N THR A 149 -0.96 6.29 9.99
CA THR A 149 -1.76 6.07 11.21
C THR A 149 -2.29 4.64 11.33
N ASP A 150 -1.98 3.75 10.37
CA ASP A 150 -2.39 2.34 10.42
C ASP A 150 -1.68 1.61 11.59
N PRO A 151 -2.44 1.12 12.58
CA PRO A 151 -1.86 0.42 13.73
C PRO A 151 -1.13 -0.88 13.36
N LEU A 152 -1.57 -1.59 12.31
CA LEU A 152 -0.93 -2.83 11.87
C LEU A 152 0.42 -2.55 11.21
N ALA A 153 0.48 -1.53 10.35
CA ALA A 153 1.73 -1.08 9.75
C ALA A 153 2.73 -0.60 10.80
N GLN A 154 2.27 0.16 11.80
CA GLN A 154 3.12 0.58 12.93
C GLN A 154 3.62 -0.61 13.76
N ALA A 155 2.78 -1.61 14.01
CA ALA A 155 3.18 -2.82 14.74
C ALA A 155 4.23 -3.64 13.96
N GLN A 156 4.08 -3.77 12.65
CA GLN A 156 5.05 -4.45 11.80
C GLN A 156 6.38 -3.69 11.73
N ALA A 157 6.33 -2.37 11.57
CA ALA A 157 7.52 -1.52 11.58
C ALA A 157 8.29 -1.64 12.92
N LYS A 158 7.58 -1.62 14.05
CA LYS A 158 8.18 -1.85 15.38
C LYS A 158 8.77 -3.24 15.52
N LYS A 159 8.11 -4.27 14.98
CA LYS A 159 8.63 -5.65 15.00
C LYS A 159 9.94 -5.76 14.21
N LEU A 160 10.00 -5.17 13.01
CA LEU A 160 11.21 -5.14 12.19
C LEU A 160 12.35 -4.39 12.89
N ALA A 161 12.05 -3.24 13.48
CA ALA A 161 13.03 -2.47 14.26
C ALA A 161 13.54 -3.26 15.48
N ASN A 162 12.67 -3.97 16.20
CA ASN A 162 13.06 -4.80 17.33
C ASN A 162 13.92 -6.00 16.92
N ILE A 163 13.64 -6.62 15.76
CA ILE A 163 14.47 -7.71 15.22
C ILE A 163 15.85 -7.18 14.85
N GLN A 164 15.93 -6.04 14.15
CA GLN A 164 17.21 -5.41 13.82
C GLN A 164 18.00 -5.03 15.07
N ALA A 165 17.33 -4.50 16.10
CA ALA A 165 17.96 -4.19 17.38
C ALA A 165 18.47 -5.46 18.09
N LEU A 166 17.73 -6.57 18.02
CA LEU A 166 18.15 -7.85 18.55
C LEU A 166 19.37 -8.41 17.80
N GLU A 167 19.34 -8.39 16.47
CA GLU A 167 20.48 -8.81 15.63
C GLU A 167 21.73 -7.99 15.95
N THR A 168 21.57 -6.68 16.15
CA THR A 168 22.67 -5.80 16.55
C THR A 168 23.20 -6.16 17.93
N MET A 169 22.33 -6.33 18.94
CA MET A 169 22.75 -6.74 20.29
C MET A 169 23.41 -8.12 20.31
N VAL A 170 22.94 -9.06 19.48
CA VAL A 170 23.56 -10.38 19.35
C VAL A 170 24.92 -10.27 18.67
N ALA A 171 25.05 -9.46 17.61
CA ALA A 171 26.32 -9.22 16.94
C ALA A 171 27.34 -8.56 17.90
N ASP A 172 26.91 -7.55 18.66
CA ASP A 172 27.74 -6.89 19.67
C ASP A 172 28.19 -7.88 20.75
N ARG A 173 27.27 -8.71 21.26
CA ARG A 173 27.59 -9.71 22.29
C ARG A 173 28.47 -10.84 21.77
N ILE A 174 28.32 -11.21 20.49
CA ILE A 174 29.24 -12.14 19.82
C ILE A 174 30.61 -11.48 19.69
N GLY A 175 30.67 -10.22 19.26
CA GLY A 175 31.92 -9.44 19.22
C GLY A 175 32.62 -9.43 20.58
N ASP A 176 31.91 -9.08 21.64
CA ASP A 176 32.41 -9.09 23.01
C ASP A 176 32.87 -10.49 23.44
N TYR A 177 32.09 -11.53 23.13
CA TYR A 177 32.43 -12.92 23.45
C TYR A 177 33.67 -13.41 22.68
N LEU A 178 33.83 -13.03 21.40
CA LEU A 178 35.01 -13.38 20.59
C LEU A 178 36.30 -12.80 21.20
N HIS A 179 36.22 -11.72 21.97
CA HIS A 179 37.34 -11.12 22.69
C HIS A 179 37.58 -11.67 24.10
N THR A 180 36.81 -12.68 24.54
CA THR A 180 37.06 -13.41 25.78
C THR A 180 37.96 -14.63 25.53
N GLU A 181 38.71 -15.07 26.55
CA GLU A 181 39.57 -16.27 26.45
C GLU A 181 38.78 -17.54 26.05
N GLU A 182 37.53 -17.67 26.50
CA GLU A 182 36.65 -18.78 26.10
C GLU A 182 36.23 -18.69 24.63
N GLY A 183 35.96 -17.49 24.12
CA GLY A 183 35.62 -17.25 22.72
C GLY A 183 36.81 -17.49 21.79
N GLU A 184 37.99 -16.96 22.11
CA GLU A 184 39.22 -17.20 21.34
C GLU A 184 39.58 -18.69 21.29
N ASN A 185 39.41 -19.42 22.39
CA ASN A 185 39.68 -20.86 22.43
C ASN A 185 38.70 -21.65 21.54
N LYS A 186 37.42 -21.28 21.49
CA LYS A 186 36.47 -21.92 20.56
C LYS A 186 36.75 -21.60 19.10
N ILE A 187 37.19 -20.38 18.78
CA ILE A 187 37.62 -20.03 17.41
C ILE A 187 38.84 -20.87 17.02
N LYS A 188 39.84 -20.98 17.90
CA LYS A 188 41.01 -21.83 17.68
C LYS A 188 40.63 -23.28 17.48
N GLU A 189 39.78 -23.85 18.34
CA GLU A 189 39.30 -25.22 18.19
C GLU A 189 38.58 -25.45 16.85
N HIS A 190 37.77 -24.48 16.40
CA HIS A 190 37.04 -24.60 15.15
C HIS A 190 37.93 -24.36 13.91
N ALA A 191 38.93 -23.49 14.02
CA ALA A 191 39.95 -23.28 13.01
C ALA A 191 40.87 -24.49 12.89
N ASP A 192 41.28 -25.07 14.01
CA ASP A 192 42.09 -26.29 14.08
C ASP A 192 41.33 -27.47 13.49
N LYS A 193 40.02 -27.62 13.76
CA LYS A 193 39.17 -28.61 13.08
C LYS A 193 39.07 -28.40 11.57
N GLN A 194 39.00 -27.15 11.09
CA GLN A 194 39.02 -26.88 9.64
C GLN A 194 40.37 -27.16 9.01
N ILE A 195 41.47 -26.83 9.70
CA ILE A 195 42.83 -27.15 9.28
C ILE A 195 43.02 -28.67 9.26
N GLU A 196 42.53 -29.39 10.27
CA GLU A 196 42.56 -30.85 10.34
C GLU A 196 41.73 -31.48 9.21
N GLN A 197 40.56 -30.92 8.87
CA GLN A 197 39.78 -31.36 7.70
C GLN A 197 40.46 -31.03 6.34
N MET A 198 41.28 -29.98 6.27
CA MET A 198 42.06 -29.64 5.07
C MET A 198 43.35 -30.46 4.96
N MET A 199 43.94 -30.83 6.10
CA MET A 199 45.19 -31.58 6.23
C MET A 199 44.96 -33.10 6.34
N SER A 200 43.71 -33.55 6.56
CA SER A 200 43.39 -34.97 6.60
C SER A 200 43.75 -35.61 5.26
N THR A 201 44.68 -36.54 5.35
CA THR A 201 45.26 -37.27 4.22
C THR A 201 44.24 -38.10 3.45
N GLU A 202 42.98 -38.19 3.88
CA GLU A 202 41.87 -38.83 3.14
C GLU A 202 41.56 -38.11 1.82
N ARG A 203 41.70 -36.77 1.73
CA ARG A 203 41.58 -36.06 0.43
C ARG A 203 42.86 -36.15 -0.41
N TYR A 204 44.02 -36.32 0.23
CA TYR A 204 45.31 -36.44 -0.47
C TYR A 204 45.55 -37.86 -1.00
N SER A 205 45.04 -38.91 -0.34
CA SER A 205 45.17 -40.31 -0.76
C SER A 205 44.16 -40.71 -1.85
N GLN A 206 42.98 -40.09 -1.89
CA GLN A 206 42.04 -40.26 -3.01
C GLN A 206 42.54 -39.64 -4.33
N ARG A 207 43.53 -38.72 -4.30
CA ARG A 207 44.06 -38.08 -5.52
C ARG A 207 45.33 -38.74 -6.06
N THR A 208 45.99 -39.63 -5.31
CA THR A 208 47.26 -40.26 -5.73
C THR A 208 47.20 -41.77 -5.95
N TRP A 209 46.10 -42.46 -5.59
CA TRP A 209 45.91 -43.89 -5.90
C TRP A 209 44.63 -44.14 -6.71
N GLY A 210 44.65 -43.62 -7.93
CA GLY A 210 43.60 -43.80 -8.94
C GLY A 210 43.89 -43.05 -10.25
N SER A 211 45.17 -42.78 -10.54
CA SER A 211 45.60 -42.32 -11.87
C SER A 211 45.65 -43.52 -12.81
N ASN A 212 44.50 -43.91 -13.36
CA ASN A 212 44.39 -44.51 -14.69
C ASN A 212 42.92 -44.56 -15.11
N GLY A 213 42.54 -43.68 -16.05
CA GLY A 213 41.28 -43.80 -16.80
C GLY A 213 40.34 -42.61 -16.67
N HIS A 214 40.62 -41.57 -17.46
CA HIS A 214 39.69 -40.56 -18.00
C HIS A 214 38.43 -40.18 -17.19
N LYS A 215 38.45 -38.95 -16.65
CA LYS A 215 37.43 -37.91 -16.92
C LYS A 215 37.91 -36.55 -16.38
N PRO A 216 37.76 -35.45 -17.14
CA PRO A 216 38.14 -34.11 -16.68
C PRO A 216 37.30 -33.72 -15.45
N GLN A 217 37.98 -33.29 -14.39
CA GLN A 217 37.37 -32.69 -13.22
C GLN A 217 36.52 -31.50 -13.66
N ARG A 218 35.20 -31.63 -13.57
CA ARG A 218 34.29 -30.49 -13.61
C ARG A 218 34.64 -29.59 -12.43
N ALA A 219 35.00 -28.34 -12.72
CA ALA A 219 35.02 -27.28 -11.74
C ALA A 219 33.65 -27.26 -11.05
N TYR A 220 33.64 -27.43 -9.72
CA TYR A 220 32.46 -27.20 -8.91
C TYR A 220 32.14 -25.70 -8.98
N ALA A 221 31.30 -25.33 -9.95
CA ALA A 221 30.51 -24.12 -9.85
C ALA A 221 29.65 -24.27 -8.59
N ALA A 222 29.71 -23.27 -7.71
CA ALA A 222 28.82 -23.19 -6.56
C ALA A 222 27.38 -23.23 -7.06
N GLU A 223 26.72 -24.38 -6.87
CA GLU A 223 25.28 -24.52 -7.04
C GLU A 223 24.62 -23.68 -5.95
N THR A 224 24.25 -22.45 -6.29
CA THR A 224 23.26 -21.69 -5.53
C THR A 224 21.95 -22.47 -5.54
N PRO A 225 21.31 -22.72 -4.38
CA PRO A 225 20.03 -23.42 -4.35
C PRO A 225 18.99 -22.61 -5.12
N LYS A 226 18.43 -23.24 -6.15
CA LYS A 226 17.33 -22.72 -6.95
C LYS A 226 16.06 -22.84 -6.11
N VAL A 227 15.57 -21.72 -5.57
CA VAL A 227 14.29 -21.66 -4.85
C VAL A 227 13.18 -21.95 -5.86
N GLU A 228 12.52 -23.10 -5.72
CA GLU A 228 11.31 -23.45 -6.45
C GLU A 228 10.15 -22.54 -6.02
N ALA A 229 9.50 -21.91 -6.99
CA ALA A 229 8.25 -21.18 -6.79
C ALA A 229 7.11 -22.19 -6.50
N PRO A 230 6.21 -21.91 -5.54
CA PRO A 230 5.10 -22.81 -5.27
C PRO A 230 4.00 -22.66 -6.34
N GLU A 231 3.91 -23.62 -7.26
CA GLU A 231 2.72 -23.83 -8.08
C GLU A 231 1.67 -24.63 -7.30
N GLY A 232 0.44 -24.12 -7.31
CA GLY A 232 -0.64 -24.54 -6.42
C GLY A 232 -1.26 -25.91 -6.74
N ARG A 233 -2.02 -26.41 -5.76
CA ARG A 233 -3.08 -27.38 -5.99
C ARG A 233 -4.38 -26.97 -5.30
N ILE A 234 -5.32 -26.67 -6.18
CA ILE A 234 -6.73 -27.01 -6.14
C ILE A 234 -7.03 -28.18 -5.19
N LYS A 235 -7.94 -27.93 -4.25
CA LYS A 235 -9.12 -28.77 -3.99
C LYS A 235 -10.32 -27.85 -3.84
#